data_AF-A0A846TGI3-F1
#
_entry.id   AF-A0A846TGI3-F1
#
_cell.length_a   1.000
_cell.length_b   1.000
_cell.length_c   1.000
_cell.angle_alpha   90.00
_cell.angle_beta   90.00
_cell.angle_gamma   90.00
#
_symmetry.space_group_name_H-M   'P 1'
#
loop_
_entity.id
_entity.type
_entity.pdbx_description
1 polymer ?
#
loop_
_entity_poly.entity_id
_entity_poly.type
_entity_poly.pdbx_seq_one_letter_code
_entity_poly.pdbx_strand_id
1 'polypeptide(L)' 'METGWEKVNGKWYFLADSGVMMTGWVKSGTKWYYLYKDGSMAVNTVIDGYKIGKDGAWIK' A
#
# COMPACT_ATOMS: atom_id res chain seq x y z
N MET A 1 -17.43 9.17 1.31
CA MET A 1 -16.36 8.69 0.42
C MET A 1 -15.31 8.09 1.33
N GLU A 2 -14.97 6.82 1.18
CA GLU A 2 -13.86 6.25 1.95
C GLU A 2 -12.55 6.69 1.30
N THR A 3 -11.61 7.13 2.13
CA THR A 3 -10.31 7.66 1.73
C THR A 3 -9.27 7.09 2.68
N GLY A 4 -8.05 6.84 2.20
CA GLY A 4 -6.99 6.25 2.98
C GLY A 4 -7.00 4.72 2.94
N TRP A 5 -6.54 4.09 4.03
CA TRP A 5 -6.36 2.65 4.10
C TRP A 5 -7.68 1.91 4.32
N GLU A 6 -7.99 0.98 3.43
CA GLU A 6 -9.17 0.13 3.53
C GLU A 6 -8.78 -1.35 3.47
N LYS A 7 -9.41 -2.19 4.30
CA LYS A 7 -9.14 -3.62 4.35
C LYS A 7 -10.31 -4.41 3.80
N VAL A 8 -10.10 -5.04 2.64
CA VAL A 8 -11.13 -5.83 1.95
C VAL A 8 -10.63 -7.27 1.82
N ASN A 9 -11.42 -8.23 2.30
CA ASN A 9 -11.10 -9.67 2.25
C ASN A 9 -9.69 -10.03 2.74
N GLY A 10 -9.25 -9.35 3.81
CA GLY A 10 -7.93 -9.60 4.41
C GLY A 10 -6.76 -8.85 3.76
N LYS A 11 -6.97 -8.21 2.60
CA LYS A 11 -5.97 -7.41 1.89
C LYS A 11 -6.17 -5.93 2.16
N TRP A 12 -5.08 -5.18 2.18
CA TRP A 12 -5.11 -3.72 2.33
C TRP A 12 -5.06 -3.05 0.96
N TYR A 13 -5.81 -1.96 0.85
CA TYR A 13 -5.91 -1.08 -0.31
C TYR A 13 -5.77 0.37 0.17
N PHE A 14 -5.39 1.28 -0.72
CA PHE A 14 -5.32 2.70 -0.40
C PHE A 14 -6.14 3.50 -1.42
N LEU A 15 -7.12 4.24 -0.91
CA LEU A 15 -7.93 5.15 -1.70
C LEU A 15 -7.36 6.57 -1.55
N ALA A 16 -7.16 7.26 -2.66
CA ALA A 16 -6.84 8.68 -2.67
C ALA A 16 -8.02 9.51 -2.12
N ASP A 17 -7.79 10.79 -1.85
CA ASP A 17 -8.84 11.71 -1.35
C ASP A 17 -10.03 11.85 -2.31
N SER A 18 -9.81 11.56 -3.60
CA SER A 18 -10.85 11.47 -4.63
C SER A 18 -11.63 10.14 -4.63
N GLY A 19 -11.35 9.24 -3.69
CA GLY A 19 -11.91 7.88 -3.61
C GLY A 19 -11.36 6.90 -4.67
N VAL A 20 -10.36 7.31 -5.45
CA VAL A 20 -9.74 6.46 -6.48
C VAL A 20 -8.73 5.51 -5.83
N MET A 21 -8.81 4.22 -6.17
CA MET A 21 -7.84 3.22 -5.72
C MET A 21 -6.45 3.49 -6.31
N MET A 22 -5.45 3.59 -5.43
CA MET A 22 -4.07 3.81 -5.81
C MET A 22 -3.37 2.49 -6.17
N THR A 23 -2.36 2.59 -7.04
CA THR A 23 -1.42 1.52 -7.36
C THR A 23 0.00 2.07 -7.36
N GLY A 24 1.01 1.20 -7.23
CA GLY A 24 2.41 1.59 -7.15
C GLY A 24 2.81 2.10 -5.75
N TRP A 25 3.89 2.88 -5.71
CA TRP A 25 4.43 3.43 -4.46
C TRP A 25 3.57 4.57 -3.92
N VAL A 26 3.14 4.42 -2.67
CA VAL A 26 2.33 5.40 -1.94
C VAL A 26 3.03 5.78 -0.64
N LYS A 27 3.13 7.08 -0.37
CA LYS A 27 3.61 7.59 0.91
C LYS A 27 2.43 7.87 1.83
N SER A 28 2.37 7.19 2.97
CA SER A 28 1.35 7.41 4.00
C SER A 28 2.06 7.83 5.30
N GLY A 29 1.94 9.11 5.64
CA GLY A 29 2.70 9.73 6.72
C GLY A 29 4.20 9.73 6.43
N THR A 30 4.98 9.08 7.30
CA THR A 30 6.44 8.96 7.16
C THR A 30 6.90 7.67 6.49
N LYS A 31 5.97 6.74 6.22
CA LYS A 31 6.26 5.42 5.67
C LYS A 31 5.85 5.32 4.21
N TRP A 32 6.57 4.48 3.47
CA TRP A 32 6.24 4.13 2.09
C TRP A 32 5.64 2.73 2.04
N TYR A 33 4.70 2.55 1.14
CA TYR A 33 3.98 1.31 0.90
C TYR A 33 3.90 1.09 -0.61
N TYR A 34 3.78 -0.16 -1.03
CA TYR A 34 3.59 -0.50 -2.43
C TYR A 34 2.25 -1.21 -2.62
N LEU A 35 1.46 -0.74 -3.57
CA LEU A 35 0.24 -1.39 -4.02
C LEU A 35 0.46 -2.04 -5.38
N TYR A 36 0.10 -3.31 -5.53
CA TYR A 36 0.15 -4.01 -6.80
C TYR A 36 -0.83 -3.41 -7.81
N LYS A 37 -0.77 -3.90 -9.06
CA LYS A 37 -1.70 -3.48 -10.13
C LYS A 37 -3.17 -3.76 -9.80
N ASP A 38 -3.44 -4.75 -8.95
CA ASP A 38 -4.78 -5.06 -8.45
C ASP A 38 -5.20 -4.19 -7.23
N GLY A 39 -4.34 -3.25 -6.82
CA GLY A 39 -4.53 -2.37 -5.67
C GLY A 39 -4.13 -2.97 -4.32
N SER A 40 -3.81 -4.27 -4.26
CA SER A 40 -3.50 -4.90 -2.99
C SER A 40 -2.10 -4.52 -2.49
N MET A 41 -1.98 -4.31 -1.18
CA MET A 41 -0.73 -3.92 -0.55
C MET A 41 0.26 -5.08 -0.50
N ALA A 42 1.50 -4.81 -0.89
CA ALA A 42 2.61 -5.72 -0.72
C ALA A 42 2.97 -5.87 0.76
N VAL A 43 3.25 -7.10 1.20
CA VAL A 43 3.71 -7.42 2.56
C VAL A 43 4.77 -8.52 2.49
N ASN A 44 5.75 -8.49 3.39
CA ASN A 44 6.81 -9.52 3.50
C ASN A 44 7.48 -9.88 2.16
N THR A 45 7.83 -8.88 1.36
CA THR A 45 8.40 -9.08 0.02
C THR A 45 9.46 -8.03 -0.29
N VAL A 46 10.01 -8.05 -1.51
CA VAL A 46 10.93 -7.04 -2.03
C VAL A 46 10.36 -6.50 -3.34
N ILE A 47 10.22 -5.18 -3.44
CA ILE A 47 9.77 -4.48 -4.64
C ILE A 47 10.87 -3.54 -5.11
N ASP A 48 11.35 -3.67 -6.34
CA ASP A 48 12.42 -2.83 -6.91
C ASP A 48 13.70 -2.77 -6.04
N GLY A 49 14.02 -3.85 -5.33
CA GLY A 49 15.16 -3.90 -4.39
C GLY A 49 14.86 -3.34 -2.99
N TYR A 50 13.67 -2.81 -2.76
CA TYR A 50 13.22 -2.28 -1.47
C TYR A 50 12.47 -3.35 -0.67
N LYS A 51 12.94 -3.63 0.56
CA LYS A 51 12.32 -4.62 1.43
C LYS A 51 11.03 -4.09 2.06
N ILE A 52 9.94 -4.82 1.91
CA ILE A 52 8.63 -4.51 2.49
C ILE A 52 8.38 -5.42 3.70
N GLY A 53 8.05 -4.82 4.83
CA GLY A 53 7.79 -5.52 6.09
C GLY A 53 6.43 -6.21 6.16
N LYS A 54 6.18 -6.86 7.30
CA LYS A 54 4.90 -7.52 7.60
C LYS A 54 3.72 -6.56 7.73
N ASP A 55 4.00 -5.30 8.04
CA ASP A 55 3.04 -4.20 8.10
C ASP A 55 2.89 -3.49 6.74
N GLY A 56 3.54 -3.99 5.69
CA GLY A 56 3.54 -3.39 4.35
C GLY A 56 4.41 -2.15 4.20
N ALA A 57 5.03 -1.69 5.29
CA ALA A 57 5.92 -0.55 5.24
C ALA A 57 7.27 -0.95 4.64
N TRP A 58 7.80 -0.09 3.77
CA TRP A 58 9.18 -0.16 3.34
C TRP A 58 10.12 -0.07 4.55
N ILE A 59 11.04 -1.03 4.63
CA ILE A 59 12.13 -1.10 5.60
C ILE A 59 13.36 -0.51 4.93
N LYS A 60 13.84 0.60 5.51
CA LYS A 60 15.11 1.23 5.14
C LYS A 60 16.31 0.44 5.65
#